data_AF-A0A3B0UE91-F1
#
_entry.id   AF-A0A3B0UE91-F1
#
_cell.length_a   1.000
_cell.length_b   1.000
_cell.length_c   1.000
_cell.angle_alpha   90.00
_cell.angle_beta   90.00
_cell.angle_gamma   90.00
#
_symmetry.space_group_name_H-M   'P 1'
#
loop_
_entity.id
_entity.type
_entity.pdbx_description
1 polymer ?
#
loop_
_entity_poly.entity_id
_entity_poly.type
_entity_poly.pdbx_seq_one_letter_code
_entity_poly.pdbx_strand_id
1 'polypeptide(L)'
;MNSIIIVLKRLRYQKLTVWLRIISMGVGMASALVLFYIALNELSTDNFYPDKNRIYEVFDNFRSPDYSGISASLEQPVVPAMMTDFPQVKYGTVVYNNNKTTFKVNESFIEAQTLYADSLFFKVFERRFVARSRKNILQLKNTAVITRKLAGKLYGNSQNALGKMIYLNGTRPIQINAVIENWPPNSGFKAEVIISFATLKDEHRLYMGWDGGDSFQGFVKLVKNVHPYKIEKALPAFLRKHYDVDAEEAKGFFSTYQLIPLPKATFIIHPDKKVIYSIMVFIGILIFGLVCFNSLLLILAGYRKFIKEIAIHRALGASSPDIQKLIFNEAVFYMIASAIVTILFILLINPFIETNFQFGIIEAFTNRSFQLVFLLVFVVAFVVIYIVPVRWSIGYFMSSQKTTSFYKPLINTNLQRALLTIQIGISLFLFIFLFFIYSQFNYIRHFNKGYDSNHLIYIELQNKPLYTKDQVIKSEIAKMPNVLSVCLSDDIPLYGLSGNSFSSDPDGKNAKIVRNLFVDKDFFTTLKMKLEGPGFSHTVTRENGVVITRSAAKLFNLTNPVGKFLYRGRPIEIKGVVPDFVSGSLHSAMQPVVFSRYDKPSVYSIVTV
;
A
#
# COMPACT_ATOMS: atom_id res chain seq x y z
N MET A 1 -30.41 -46.02 13.07
CA MET A 1 -28.98 -46.05 13.49
C MET A 1 -28.50 -44.62 13.74
N ASN A 2 -27.95 -44.33 14.91
CA ASN A 2 -27.53 -42.96 15.24
C ASN A 2 -26.20 -42.64 14.53
N SER A 3 -26.28 -41.95 13.39
CA SER A 3 -25.15 -41.73 12.46
C SER A 3 -23.95 -41.04 13.13
N ILE A 4 -24.23 -40.19 14.11
CA ILE A 4 -23.23 -39.43 14.89
C ILE A 4 -22.34 -40.36 15.72
N ILE A 5 -22.91 -41.40 16.33
CA ILE A 5 -22.15 -42.37 17.15
C ILE A 5 -21.16 -43.15 16.29
N ILE A 6 -21.52 -43.43 15.04
CA ILE A 6 -20.69 -44.16 14.08
C ILE A 6 -19.50 -43.29 13.65
N VAL A 7 -19.75 -42.00 13.36
CA VAL A 7 -18.68 -41.03 13.08
C VAL A 7 -17.72 -40.95 14.26
N LEU A 8 -18.22 -40.78 15.49
CA LEU A 8 -17.39 -40.71 16.70
C LEU A 8 -16.54 -41.97 16.95
N LYS A 9 -17.09 -43.17 16.69
CA LYS A 9 -16.31 -44.41 16.78
C LYS A 9 -15.22 -44.45 15.72
N ARG A 10 -15.51 -44.07 14.46
CA ARG A 10 -14.52 -44.05 13.37
C ARG A 10 -13.36 -43.09 13.67
N LEU A 11 -13.64 -41.93 14.29
CA LEU A 11 -12.62 -40.96 14.73
C LEU A 11 -11.64 -41.56 15.75
N ARG A 12 -12.12 -42.42 16.66
CA ARG A 12 -11.28 -43.07 17.68
C ARG A 12 -10.31 -44.10 17.10
N TYR A 13 -10.68 -44.77 16.02
CA TYR A 13 -9.84 -45.81 15.39
C TYR A 13 -8.91 -45.29 14.28
N GLN A 14 -9.18 -44.12 13.69
CA GLN A 14 -8.38 -43.53 12.60
C GLN A 14 -7.83 -42.13 12.95
N LYS A 15 -7.37 -41.96 14.20
CA LYS A 15 -6.99 -40.65 14.76
C LYS A 15 -6.03 -39.86 13.87
N LEU A 16 -4.93 -40.46 13.41
CA LEU A 16 -3.91 -39.76 12.63
C LEU A 16 -4.47 -39.18 11.31
N THR A 17 -5.18 -40.00 10.53
CA THR A 17 -5.75 -39.57 9.23
C THR A 17 -6.81 -38.49 9.41
N VAL A 18 -7.62 -38.60 10.47
CA VAL A 18 -8.63 -37.61 10.84
C VAL A 18 -7.97 -36.28 11.20
N TRP A 19 -6.97 -36.29 12.08
CA TRP A 19 -6.25 -35.08 12.49
C TRP A 19 -5.52 -34.42 11.32
N LEU A 20 -4.79 -35.20 10.52
CA LEU A 20 -4.10 -34.68 9.33
C LEU A 20 -5.08 -34.02 8.36
N ARG A 21 -6.25 -34.62 8.14
CA ARG A 21 -7.29 -34.04 7.28
C ARG A 21 -7.85 -32.74 7.85
N ILE A 22 -8.23 -32.74 9.13
CA ILE A 22 -8.83 -31.56 9.78
C ILE A 22 -7.83 -30.40 9.82
N ILE A 23 -6.58 -30.66 10.23
CA ILE A 23 -5.53 -29.64 10.35
C ILE A 23 -5.12 -29.13 8.96
N SER A 24 -4.86 -30.01 7.99
CA SER A 24 -4.46 -29.57 6.65
C SER A 24 -5.55 -28.76 5.96
N MET A 25 -6.82 -29.16 6.08
CA MET A 25 -7.95 -28.35 5.61
C MET A 25 -8.06 -27.04 6.38
N GLY A 26 -8.03 -27.08 7.71
CA GLY A 26 -8.23 -25.90 8.54
C GLY A 26 -7.17 -24.82 8.29
N VAL A 27 -5.89 -25.20 8.32
CA VAL A 27 -4.75 -24.31 8.07
C VAL A 27 -4.74 -23.84 6.61
N GLY A 28 -4.91 -24.74 5.64
CA GLY A 28 -4.86 -24.34 4.23
C GLY A 28 -6.04 -23.45 3.81
N MET A 29 -7.25 -23.70 4.34
CA MET A 29 -8.40 -22.80 4.16
C MET A 29 -8.14 -21.45 4.82
N ALA A 30 -7.57 -21.41 6.03
CA ALA A 30 -7.21 -20.16 6.68
C ALA A 30 -6.21 -19.35 5.84
N SER A 31 -5.14 -19.98 5.36
CA SER A 31 -4.14 -19.33 4.50
C SER A 31 -4.75 -18.76 3.23
N ALA A 32 -5.61 -19.52 2.54
CA ALA A 32 -6.30 -19.03 1.35
C ALA A 32 -7.25 -17.85 1.67
N LEU A 33 -8.03 -17.93 2.75
CA LEU A 33 -8.95 -16.88 3.18
C LEU A 33 -8.22 -15.60 3.58
N VAL A 34 -7.07 -15.70 4.26
CA VAL A 34 -6.21 -14.57 4.61
C VAL A 34 -5.73 -13.86 3.34
N LEU A 35 -5.21 -14.61 2.36
CA LEU A 35 -4.77 -14.05 1.08
C LEU A 35 -5.93 -13.39 0.31
N PHE A 36 -7.09 -14.05 0.25
CA PHE A 36 -8.27 -13.47 -0.39
C PHE A 36 -8.73 -12.19 0.30
N TYR A 37 -8.75 -12.16 1.64
CA TYR A 37 -9.17 -10.97 2.37
C TYR A 37 -8.23 -9.80 2.12
N ILE A 38 -6.92 -10.00 2.24
CA ILE A 38 -5.94 -8.93 2.00
C ILE A 38 -6.08 -8.40 0.57
N ALA A 39 -6.11 -9.29 -0.43
CA ALA A 39 -6.21 -8.88 -1.81
C ALA A 39 -7.54 -8.19 -2.13
N LEU A 40 -8.68 -8.70 -1.62
CA LEU A 40 -9.99 -8.08 -1.83
C LEU A 40 -10.11 -6.74 -1.11
N ASN A 41 -9.55 -6.60 0.09
CA ASN A 41 -9.51 -5.32 0.80
C ASN A 41 -8.80 -4.27 -0.06
N GLU A 42 -7.62 -4.59 -0.56
CA GLU A 42 -6.82 -3.68 -1.37
C GLU A 42 -7.42 -3.41 -2.76
N LEU A 43 -7.86 -4.46 -3.48
CA LEU A 43 -8.54 -4.33 -4.78
C LEU A 43 -9.89 -3.59 -4.68
N SER A 44 -10.48 -3.52 -3.49
CA SER A 44 -11.72 -2.79 -3.24
C SER A 44 -11.51 -1.39 -2.67
N THR A 45 -10.31 -0.82 -2.80
CA THR A 45 -9.99 0.52 -2.29
C THR A 45 -11.03 1.56 -2.72
N ASP A 46 -11.50 2.37 -1.76
CA ASP A 46 -12.48 3.45 -1.93
C ASP A 46 -13.86 3.06 -2.50
N ASN A 47 -14.17 1.76 -2.56
CA ASN A 47 -15.47 1.29 -3.05
C ASN A 47 -16.66 1.52 -2.10
N PHE A 48 -16.41 2.03 -0.89
CA PHE A 48 -17.43 2.28 0.13
C PHE A 48 -18.13 3.64 -0.02
N TYR A 49 -17.62 4.56 -0.85
CA TYR A 49 -18.31 5.83 -1.10
C TYR A 49 -19.60 5.60 -1.90
N PRO A 50 -20.75 6.14 -1.46
CA PRO A 50 -22.02 6.00 -2.19
C PRO A 50 -21.93 6.51 -3.64
N ASP A 51 -21.17 7.59 -3.83
CA ASP A 51 -21.00 8.28 -5.10
C ASP A 51 -19.69 7.95 -5.83
N LYS A 52 -19.03 6.82 -5.50
CA LYS A 52 -17.71 6.46 -6.04
C LYS A 52 -17.58 6.55 -7.56
N ASN A 53 -18.63 6.23 -8.31
CA ASN A 53 -18.65 6.27 -9.78
C ASN A 53 -18.70 7.70 -10.35
N ARG A 54 -18.85 8.72 -9.50
CA ARG A 54 -18.92 10.14 -9.85
C ARG A 54 -17.75 10.94 -9.29
N ILE A 55 -16.86 10.30 -8.52
CA ILE A 55 -15.68 10.93 -7.93
C ILE A 55 -14.48 10.53 -8.78
N TYR A 56 -13.76 11.54 -9.24
CA TYR A 56 -12.57 11.39 -10.07
C TYR A 56 -11.42 12.12 -9.41
N GLU A 57 -10.25 11.50 -9.43
CA GLU A 57 -8.98 12.17 -9.17
C GLU A 57 -8.47 12.72 -10.51
N VAL A 58 -7.98 13.95 -10.48
CA VAL A 58 -7.42 14.62 -11.65
C VAL A 58 -5.95 14.25 -11.73
N PHE A 59 -5.52 13.73 -12.87
CA PHE A 59 -4.14 13.36 -13.13
C PHE A 59 -3.57 14.24 -14.23
N ASP A 60 -2.28 14.54 -14.14
CA ASP A 60 -1.51 15.13 -15.23
C ASP A 60 -0.69 14.05 -15.95
N ASN A 61 -0.95 13.91 -17.25
CA ASN A 61 -0.07 13.20 -18.17
C ASN A 61 0.95 14.20 -18.71
N PHE A 62 2.14 14.19 -18.11
CA PHE A 62 3.21 15.10 -18.47
C PHE A 62 4.26 14.42 -19.36
N ARG A 63 4.84 15.20 -20.27
CA ARG A 63 5.98 14.81 -21.09
C ARG A 63 6.94 15.97 -21.22
N SER A 64 8.21 15.74 -20.92
CA SER A 64 9.33 16.62 -21.15
C SER A 64 10.38 15.91 -22.02
N PRO A 65 11.45 16.58 -22.48
CA PRO A 65 12.52 15.93 -23.24
C PRO A 65 13.19 14.78 -22.48
N ASP A 66 13.26 14.87 -21.14
CA ASP A 66 13.98 13.94 -20.30
C ASP A 66 13.06 12.93 -19.58
N TYR A 67 11.78 13.27 -19.36
CA TYR A 67 10.86 12.47 -18.55
C TYR A 67 9.45 12.47 -19.13
N SER A 68 8.74 11.37 -18.99
CA SER A 68 7.28 11.34 -19.20
C SER A 68 6.64 10.46 -18.15
N GLY A 69 5.40 10.75 -17.82
CA GLY A 69 4.71 10.02 -16.77
C GLY A 69 3.30 10.52 -16.53
N ILE A 70 2.70 9.93 -15.52
CA ILE A 70 1.38 10.27 -15.02
C ILE A 70 1.51 10.63 -13.55
N SER A 71 1.01 11.80 -13.16
CA SER A 71 1.10 12.33 -11.80
C SER A 71 -0.29 12.62 -11.25
N ALA A 72 -0.52 12.24 -9.99
CA ALA A 72 -1.69 12.69 -9.23
C ALA A 72 -1.46 14.04 -8.55
N SER A 73 -0.22 14.54 -8.58
CA SER A 73 0.13 15.84 -8.05
C SER A 73 -0.13 16.92 -9.09
N LEU A 74 -0.78 17.98 -8.65
CA LEU A 74 -1.25 19.10 -9.45
C LEU A 74 -0.91 20.41 -8.74
N GLU A 75 -0.97 21.48 -9.51
CA GLU A 75 -0.99 22.84 -8.99
C GLU A 75 -2.30 23.08 -8.23
N GLN A 76 -2.21 23.82 -7.13
CA GLN A 76 -3.37 24.14 -6.28
C GLN A 76 -4.59 24.72 -7.04
N PRO A 77 -4.45 25.67 -7.99
CA PRO A 77 -5.60 26.35 -8.59
C PRO A 77 -6.38 25.52 -9.62
N VAL A 78 -5.87 24.36 -10.06
CA VAL A 78 -6.49 23.52 -11.11
C VAL A 78 -7.93 23.17 -10.78
N VAL A 79 -8.18 22.52 -9.63
CA VAL A 79 -9.53 22.08 -9.25
C VAL A 79 -10.49 23.25 -8.98
N PRO A 80 -10.11 24.32 -8.26
CA PRO A 80 -10.91 25.54 -8.16
C PRO A 80 -11.34 26.11 -9.51
N ALA A 81 -10.43 26.18 -10.49
CA ALA A 81 -10.76 26.66 -11.82
C ALA A 81 -11.67 25.69 -12.58
N MET A 82 -11.47 24.37 -12.45
CA MET A 82 -12.37 23.37 -13.03
C MET A 82 -13.82 23.52 -12.53
N MET A 83 -14.02 23.83 -11.24
CA MET A 83 -15.37 24.10 -10.71
C MET A 83 -16.03 25.34 -11.33
N THR A 84 -15.23 26.33 -11.74
CA THR A 84 -15.72 27.58 -12.33
C THR A 84 -16.01 27.41 -13.82
N ASP A 85 -15.12 26.71 -14.53
CA ASP A 85 -15.16 26.59 -15.99
C ASP A 85 -16.02 25.43 -16.49
N PHE A 86 -16.28 24.42 -15.65
CA PHE A 86 -17.09 23.25 -16.01
C PHE A 86 -18.33 23.11 -15.12
N PRO A 87 -19.52 23.53 -15.59
CA PRO A 87 -20.78 23.35 -14.86
C PRO A 87 -21.11 21.90 -14.50
N GLN A 88 -20.49 20.94 -15.19
CA GLN A 88 -20.61 19.50 -14.92
C GLN A 88 -19.91 19.06 -13.62
N VAL A 89 -18.95 19.85 -13.12
CA VAL A 89 -18.27 19.62 -11.85
C VAL A 89 -19.15 20.16 -10.72
N LYS A 90 -19.75 19.27 -9.93
CA LYS A 90 -20.64 19.66 -8.82
C LYS A 90 -19.87 20.18 -7.62
N TYR A 91 -18.80 19.49 -7.24
CA TYR A 91 -17.89 19.85 -6.16
C TYR A 91 -16.47 19.46 -6.55
N GLY A 92 -15.49 20.21 -6.11
CA GLY A 92 -14.07 19.91 -6.24
C GLY A 92 -13.37 20.14 -4.91
N THR A 93 -12.33 19.37 -4.64
CA THR A 93 -11.50 19.55 -3.45
C THR A 93 -10.03 19.31 -3.76
N VAL A 94 -9.16 20.03 -3.06
CA VAL A 94 -7.71 19.92 -3.11
C VAL A 94 -7.21 19.43 -1.75
N VAL A 95 -6.32 18.45 -1.79
CA VAL A 95 -5.70 17.83 -0.61
C VAL A 95 -4.20 18.00 -0.67
N TYR A 96 -3.59 18.37 0.45
CA TYR A 96 -2.15 18.26 0.66
C TYR A 96 -1.90 17.19 1.72
N ASN A 97 -1.29 16.07 1.33
CA ASN A 97 -0.97 14.98 2.24
C ASN A 97 0.38 15.25 2.90
N ASN A 98 0.36 15.44 4.23
CA ASN A 98 1.57 15.66 5.02
C ASN A 98 2.02 14.38 5.75
N ASN A 99 1.48 13.22 5.34
CA ASN A 99 1.73 11.87 5.88
C ASN A 99 1.65 11.79 7.39
N LYS A 100 2.74 12.01 8.11
CA LYS A 100 2.80 12.00 9.59
C LYS A 100 3.15 13.38 10.10
N THR A 101 2.55 13.76 11.21
CA THR A 101 2.81 15.06 11.82
C THR A 101 2.75 14.94 13.33
N THR A 102 3.63 15.69 14.00
CA THR A 102 3.75 15.67 15.45
C THR A 102 2.88 16.76 16.06
N PHE A 103 2.07 16.37 17.05
CA PHE A 103 1.22 17.25 17.82
C PHE A 103 1.61 17.19 19.29
N LYS A 104 1.68 18.34 19.95
CA LYS A 104 1.70 18.41 21.41
C LYS A 104 0.26 18.49 21.92
N VAL A 105 -0.08 17.59 22.82
CA VAL A 105 -1.37 17.54 23.52
C VAL A 105 -1.07 17.51 25.00
N ASN A 106 -1.46 18.57 25.72
CA ASN A 106 -1.01 18.82 27.09
C ASN A 106 0.53 18.86 27.15
N GLU A 107 1.16 17.93 27.87
CA GLU A 107 2.62 17.82 28.01
C GLU A 107 3.23 16.72 27.14
N SER A 108 2.41 15.92 26.44
CA SER A 108 2.87 14.79 25.65
C SER A 108 2.89 15.12 24.15
N PHE A 109 3.83 14.51 23.44
CA PHE A 109 3.88 14.53 21.98
C PHE A 109 3.29 13.25 21.41
N ILE A 110 2.52 13.39 20.34
CA ILE A 110 1.98 12.28 19.57
C ILE A 110 2.29 12.49 18.10
N GLU A 111 2.52 11.41 17.37
CA GLU A 111 2.44 11.40 15.92
C GLU A 111 1.03 11.02 15.49
N ALA A 112 0.51 11.69 14.48
CA ALA A 112 -0.75 11.33 13.85
C ALA A 112 -0.67 11.52 12.34
N GLN A 113 -1.35 10.65 11.60
CA GLN A 113 -1.40 10.82 10.15
C GLN A 113 -2.23 12.05 9.78
N THR A 114 -1.69 12.93 8.95
CA THR A 114 -2.27 14.27 8.74
C THR A 114 -2.39 14.63 7.28
N LEU A 115 -3.56 15.14 6.90
CA LEU A 115 -3.80 15.78 5.61
C LEU A 115 -4.39 17.18 5.81
N TYR A 116 -4.19 18.04 4.84
CA TYR A 116 -4.85 19.33 4.74
C TYR A 116 -5.91 19.26 3.66
N ALA A 117 -7.12 19.71 3.96
CA ALA A 117 -8.24 19.65 3.05
C ALA A 117 -9.11 20.90 3.14
N ASP A 118 -9.68 21.30 2.02
CA ASP A 118 -10.57 22.46 1.97
C ASP A 118 -11.98 22.16 2.52
N SER A 119 -12.83 23.19 2.55
CA SER A 119 -14.19 23.12 3.08
C SER A 119 -15.14 22.19 2.32
N LEU A 120 -14.87 21.85 1.06
CA LEU A 120 -15.67 20.98 0.20
C LEU A 120 -15.25 19.51 0.27
N PHE A 121 -14.18 19.17 0.98
CA PHE A 121 -13.69 17.79 1.12
C PHE A 121 -14.79 16.79 1.48
N PHE A 122 -15.59 17.08 2.51
CA PHE A 122 -16.69 16.20 2.94
C PHE A 122 -17.95 16.25 2.05
N LYS A 123 -17.99 17.15 1.06
CA LYS A 123 -19.02 17.14 -0.02
C LYS A 123 -18.63 16.20 -1.15
N VAL A 124 -17.32 16.03 -1.38
CA VAL A 124 -16.77 15.05 -2.31
C VAL A 124 -16.75 13.67 -1.65
N PHE A 125 -16.09 13.57 -0.49
CA PHE A 125 -15.89 12.34 0.29
C PHE A 125 -16.82 12.31 1.50
N GLU A 126 -18.03 11.78 1.28
CA GLU A 126 -19.04 11.69 2.34
C GLU A 126 -18.59 10.76 3.47
N ARG A 127 -18.66 11.25 4.71
CA ARG A 127 -18.29 10.51 5.94
C ARG A 127 -19.23 10.86 7.08
N ARG A 128 -19.49 9.89 7.96
CA ARG A 128 -20.33 10.13 9.14
C ARG A 128 -19.56 10.91 10.20
N PHE A 129 -20.14 12.05 10.60
CA PHE A 129 -19.69 12.79 11.78
C PHE A 129 -20.25 12.13 13.04
N VAL A 130 -19.37 11.83 13.99
CA VAL A 130 -19.69 11.29 15.31
C VAL A 130 -20.05 12.43 16.27
N ALA A 131 -19.31 13.53 16.18
CA ALA A 131 -19.52 14.75 16.95
C ALA A 131 -19.12 15.95 16.08
N ARG A 132 -19.84 17.08 16.16
CA ARG A 132 -19.50 18.30 15.42
C ARG A 132 -19.97 19.54 16.17
N SER A 133 -19.16 20.60 16.17
CA SER A 133 -19.51 21.89 16.76
C SER A 133 -20.21 22.84 15.78
N ARG A 134 -19.91 22.74 14.47
CA ARG A 134 -20.41 23.66 13.43
C ARG A 134 -20.64 22.95 12.08
N LYS A 135 -21.32 23.62 11.14
CA LYS A 135 -21.55 23.11 9.77
C LYS A 135 -20.33 23.27 8.85
N ASN A 136 -19.58 24.37 8.94
CA ASN A 136 -18.42 24.66 8.08
C ASN A 136 -17.10 24.39 8.83
N ILE A 137 -16.71 23.13 8.87
CA ILE A 137 -15.72 22.63 9.84
C ILE A 137 -14.26 22.95 9.42
N LEU A 138 -13.99 22.96 8.11
CA LEU A 138 -12.66 23.19 7.49
C LEU A 138 -12.57 24.53 6.74
N GLN A 139 -13.44 25.50 7.04
CA GLN A 139 -13.41 26.81 6.38
C GLN A 139 -12.44 27.80 7.05
N LEU A 140 -12.32 27.73 8.39
CA LEU A 140 -11.50 28.64 9.17
C LEU A 140 -10.05 28.14 9.25
N LYS A 141 -9.10 29.07 9.42
CA LYS A 141 -7.70 28.72 9.71
C LYS A 141 -7.58 28.05 11.09
N ASN A 142 -6.56 27.23 11.28
CA ASN A 142 -6.23 26.59 12.56
C ASN A 142 -7.34 25.71 13.13
N THR A 143 -8.13 25.07 12.26
CA THR A 143 -9.16 24.10 12.68
C THR A 143 -8.87 22.72 12.11
N ALA A 144 -9.33 21.69 12.80
CA ALA A 144 -9.17 20.31 12.37
C ALA A 144 -10.40 19.44 12.66
N VAL A 145 -10.46 18.32 11.93
CA VAL A 145 -11.32 17.16 12.18
C VAL A 145 -10.44 15.98 12.55
N ILE A 146 -10.84 15.21 13.55
CA ILE A 146 -10.11 14.00 13.95
C ILE A 146 -10.96 12.74 13.85
N THR A 147 -10.33 11.57 13.79
CA THR A 147 -11.04 10.29 13.81
C THR A 147 -11.52 9.93 15.21
N ARG A 148 -12.56 9.10 15.31
CA ARG A 148 -13.09 8.57 16.57
C ARG A 148 -12.01 7.89 17.42
N LYS A 149 -11.13 7.10 16.78
CA LYS A 149 -10.02 6.39 17.44
C LYS A 149 -9.07 7.38 18.11
N LEU A 150 -8.65 8.43 17.39
CA LEU A 150 -7.76 9.45 17.94
C LEU A 150 -8.45 10.26 19.05
N ALA A 151 -9.72 10.63 18.87
CA ALA A 151 -10.48 11.33 19.90
C ALA A 151 -10.59 10.52 21.21
N GLY A 152 -10.84 9.21 21.10
CA GLY A 152 -10.85 8.31 22.25
C GLY A 152 -9.49 8.18 22.93
N LYS A 153 -8.41 8.06 22.14
CA LYS A 153 -7.02 8.00 22.65
C LYS A 153 -6.62 9.26 23.42
N LEU A 154 -7.03 10.44 22.95
CA LEU A 154 -6.59 11.72 23.54
C LEU A 154 -7.50 12.25 24.64
N TYR A 155 -8.81 12.03 24.53
CA TYR A 155 -9.81 12.70 25.37
C TYR A 155 -10.87 11.73 25.94
N GLY A 156 -10.66 10.42 25.79
CA GLY A 156 -11.54 9.35 26.28
C GLY A 156 -12.81 9.12 25.45
N ASN A 157 -13.39 10.18 24.86
CA ASN A 157 -14.56 10.06 23.98
C ASN A 157 -14.60 11.16 22.90
N SER A 158 -15.50 10.99 21.92
CA SER A 158 -15.63 11.93 20.78
C SER A 158 -16.20 13.30 21.14
N GLN A 159 -17.03 13.40 22.18
CA GLN A 159 -17.66 14.67 22.55
C GLN A 159 -16.69 15.58 23.29
N ASN A 160 -15.86 15.01 24.17
CA ASN A 160 -14.84 15.71 24.96
C ASN A 160 -13.73 16.32 24.10
N ALA A 161 -13.51 15.78 22.90
CA ALA A 161 -12.51 16.29 21.97
C ALA A 161 -12.92 17.62 21.32
N LEU A 162 -14.22 17.94 21.24
CA LEU A 162 -14.70 19.14 20.59
C LEU A 162 -14.23 20.40 21.33
N GLY A 163 -13.74 21.38 20.58
CA GLY A 163 -13.24 22.66 21.08
C GLY A 163 -11.87 22.61 21.74
N LYS A 164 -11.29 21.42 21.93
CA LYS A 164 -9.94 21.26 22.48
C LYS A 164 -8.86 21.68 21.47
N MET A 165 -7.71 22.06 21.99
CA MET A 165 -6.55 22.47 21.20
C MET A 165 -5.51 21.35 21.14
N ILE A 166 -4.99 21.10 19.95
CA ILE A 166 -3.77 20.34 19.72
C ILE A 166 -2.74 21.27 19.09
N TYR A 167 -1.46 21.13 19.43
CA TYR A 167 -0.42 22.05 18.96
C TYR A 167 0.40 21.39 17.87
N LEU A 168 0.15 21.79 16.63
CA LEU A 168 0.89 21.37 15.45
C LEU A 168 2.37 21.75 15.59
N ASN A 169 3.26 20.76 15.47
CA ASN A 169 4.70 20.90 15.66
C ASN A 169 5.06 21.60 16.99
N GLY A 170 4.27 21.32 18.03
CA GLY A 170 4.48 21.83 19.39
C GLY A 170 4.13 23.30 19.62
N THR A 171 3.81 24.06 18.56
CA THR A 171 3.78 25.54 18.64
C THR A 171 2.50 26.13 18.08
N ARG A 172 1.98 25.64 16.94
CA ARG A 172 0.83 26.24 16.28
C ARG A 172 -0.48 25.64 16.84
N PRO A 173 -1.34 26.42 17.50
CA PRO A 173 -2.58 25.91 18.07
C PRO A 173 -3.59 25.56 16.97
N ILE A 174 -4.17 24.36 17.03
CA ILE A 174 -5.20 23.86 16.12
C ILE A 174 -6.41 23.40 16.93
N GLN A 175 -7.58 23.95 16.65
CA GLN A 175 -8.83 23.62 17.34
C GLN A 175 -9.56 22.44 16.69
N ILE A 176 -9.98 21.46 17.49
CA ILE A 176 -10.78 20.33 17.03
C ILE A 176 -12.26 20.74 16.91
N ASN A 177 -12.80 20.78 15.70
CA ASN A 177 -14.18 21.19 15.44
C ASN A 177 -15.14 20.04 15.16
N ALA A 178 -14.62 18.88 14.79
CA ALA A 178 -15.44 17.69 14.60
C ALA A 178 -14.66 16.40 14.79
N VAL A 179 -15.41 15.34 15.03
CA VAL A 179 -14.93 13.96 15.08
C VAL A 179 -15.69 13.15 14.05
N ILE A 180 -14.97 12.47 13.16
CA ILE A 180 -15.54 11.55 12.14
C ILE A 180 -15.34 10.10 12.55
N GLU A 181 -16.11 9.20 11.95
CA GLU A 181 -15.86 7.76 12.11
C GLU A 181 -14.50 7.36 11.49
N ASN A 182 -13.92 6.26 11.97
CA ASN A 182 -12.63 5.77 11.49
C ASN A 182 -12.71 5.36 10.02
N TRP A 183 -11.64 5.64 9.26
CA TRP A 183 -11.52 5.19 7.89
C TRP A 183 -11.63 3.67 7.79
N PRO A 184 -12.36 3.13 6.80
CA PRO A 184 -12.30 1.71 6.49
C PRO A 184 -10.86 1.24 6.21
N PRO A 185 -10.54 -0.04 6.49
CA PRO A 185 -9.25 -0.63 6.14
C PRO A 185 -8.86 -0.48 4.65
N ASN A 186 -9.83 -0.40 3.74
CA ASN A 186 -9.65 -0.18 2.30
C ASN A 186 -9.85 1.28 1.86
N SER A 187 -9.66 2.26 2.74
CA SER A 187 -9.66 3.68 2.36
C SER A 187 -8.31 4.12 1.84
N GLY A 188 -8.30 4.84 0.70
CA GLY A 188 -7.11 5.52 0.19
C GLY A 188 -6.62 6.61 1.15
N PHE A 189 -7.54 7.25 1.88
CA PHE A 189 -7.20 8.15 2.99
C PHE A 189 -7.03 7.38 4.29
N LYS A 190 -5.96 7.72 5.02
CA LYS A 190 -5.65 7.17 6.35
C LYS A 190 -5.51 8.22 7.45
N ALA A 191 -5.66 9.50 7.11
CA ALA A 191 -5.43 10.61 8.03
C ALA A 191 -6.28 10.54 9.30
N GLU A 192 -5.61 10.63 10.44
CA GLU A 192 -6.22 10.72 11.76
C GLU A 192 -6.59 12.16 12.12
N VAL A 193 -5.88 13.14 11.54
CA VAL A 193 -6.11 14.58 11.66
C VAL A 193 -6.26 15.21 10.28
N ILE A 194 -7.37 15.89 10.03
CA ILE A 194 -7.65 16.63 8.81
C ILE A 194 -7.65 18.11 9.17
N ILE A 195 -6.60 18.83 8.80
CA ILE A 195 -6.45 20.25 9.09
C ILE A 195 -7.08 21.07 7.95
N SER A 196 -7.70 22.19 8.28
CA SER A 196 -8.20 23.14 7.29
C SER A 196 -7.08 23.61 6.36
N PHE A 197 -7.29 23.50 5.05
CA PHE A 197 -6.37 23.99 4.02
C PHE A 197 -6.05 25.48 4.19
N ALA A 198 -6.96 26.27 4.75
CA ALA A 198 -6.71 27.69 5.01
C ALA A 198 -5.49 27.93 5.93
N THR A 199 -5.17 26.97 6.79
CA THR A 199 -3.98 26.94 7.66
C THR A 199 -2.67 26.87 6.86
N LEU A 200 -2.72 26.18 5.72
CA LEU A 200 -1.56 25.96 4.83
C LEU A 200 -1.16 27.23 4.07
N LYS A 201 -2.07 28.19 3.90
CA LYS A 201 -1.78 29.46 3.22
C LYS A 201 -0.73 30.33 3.92
N ASP A 202 -0.46 30.06 5.20
CA ASP A 202 0.59 30.76 5.96
C ASP A 202 1.97 30.09 5.79
N GLU A 203 2.04 28.96 5.08
CA GLU A 203 3.24 28.17 4.84
C GLU A 203 3.89 28.61 3.52
N HIS A 204 4.72 29.64 3.59
CA HIS A 204 5.34 30.32 2.45
C HIS A 204 6.27 29.43 1.60
N ARG A 205 6.67 28.25 2.11
CA ARG A 205 7.47 27.28 1.34
C ARG A 205 6.66 26.58 0.24
N LEU A 206 5.34 26.54 0.39
CA LEU A 206 4.46 25.87 -0.56
C LEU A 206 3.97 26.89 -1.57
N TYR A 207 4.44 26.73 -2.80
CA TYR A 207 3.94 27.51 -3.92
C TYR A 207 2.53 27.02 -4.29
N MET A 208 1.60 27.95 -4.52
CA MET A 208 0.19 27.66 -4.82
C MET A 208 -0.31 28.42 -6.06
N GLY A 209 0.60 28.73 -6.99
CA GLY A 209 0.30 29.38 -8.27
C GLY A 209 0.02 28.40 -9.40
N TRP A 210 -0.18 28.93 -10.61
CA TRP A 210 -0.31 28.13 -11.83
C TRP A 210 1.04 27.75 -12.46
N ASP A 211 2.09 28.49 -12.13
CA ASP A 211 3.48 28.35 -12.59
C ASP A 211 4.34 27.47 -11.67
N GLY A 212 3.71 26.61 -10.87
CA GLY A 212 4.39 25.55 -10.12
C GLY A 212 3.67 25.09 -8.86
N GLY A 213 4.38 24.32 -8.03
CA GLY A 213 3.87 23.84 -6.74
C GLY A 213 2.99 22.59 -6.89
N ASP A 214 3.44 21.62 -7.68
CA ASP A 214 2.84 20.31 -7.97
C ASP A 214 2.89 19.37 -6.74
N SER A 215 2.28 19.80 -5.64
CA SER A 215 2.29 19.08 -4.36
C SER A 215 0.90 18.69 -3.89
N PHE A 216 -0.14 18.95 -4.68
CA PHE A 216 -1.53 18.81 -4.27
C PHE A 216 -2.26 17.73 -5.06
N GLN A 217 -3.12 16.97 -4.40
CA GLN A 217 -4.02 16.03 -5.07
C GLN A 217 -5.37 16.70 -5.30
N GLY A 218 -5.84 16.63 -6.54
CA GLY A 218 -7.10 17.24 -6.96
C GLY A 218 -8.20 16.22 -7.20
N PHE A 219 -9.38 16.45 -6.62
CA PHE A 219 -10.53 15.58 -6.79
C PHE A 219 -11.77 16.37 -7.22
N VAL A 220 -12.54 15.79 -8.14
CA VAL A 220 -13.79 16.35 -8.64
C VAL A 220 -14.93 15.35 -8.52
N LYS A 221 -16.11 15.84 -8.12
CA LYS A 221 -17.37 15.09 -8.09
C LYS A 221 -18.30 15.62 -9.15
N LEU A 222 -18.62 14.80 -10.14
CA LEU A 222 -19.47 15.20 -11.26
C LEU A 222 -20.97 15.16 -10.89
N VAL A 223 -21.76 15.96 -11.60
CA VAL A 223 -23.22 15.84 -11.59
C VAL A 223 -23.65 14.46 -12.14
N LYS A 224 -24.89 14.04 -11.85
CA LYS A 224 -25.39 12.73 -12.30
C LYS A 224 -25.42 12.65 -13.83
N ASN A 225 -25.16 11.46 -14.38
CA ASN A 225 -25.25 11.14 -15.81
C ASN A 225 -24.30 11.93 -16.75
N VAL A 226 -23.21 12.49 -16.23
CA VAL A 226 -22.15 13.06 -17.07
C VAL A 226 -21.03 12.04 -17.27
N HIS A 227 -20.66 11.84 -18.53
CA HIS A 227 -19.49 11.05 -18.88
C HIS A 227 -18.22 11.93 -18.84
N PRO A 228 -17.13 11.50 -18.16
CA PRO A 228 -15.91 12.29 -17.97
C PRO A 228 -15.28 12.76 -19.28
N TYR A 229 -15.38 11.94 -20.34
CA TYR A 229 -14.91 12.25 -21.69
C TYR A 229 -15.35 13.63 -22.22
N LYS A 230 -16.55 14.11 -21.84
CA LYS A 230 -17.02 15.44 -22.25
C LYS A 230 -16.18 16.58 -21.66
N ILE A 231 -15.70 16.41 -20.43
CA ILE A 231 -14.81 17.36 -19.77
C ILE A 231 -13.40 17.19 -20.32
N GLU A 232 -12.92 15.95 -20.44
CA GLU A 232 -11.57 15.64 -20.94
C GLU A 232 -11.29 16.25 -22.31
N LYS A 233 -12.28 16.25 -23.22
CA LYS A 233 -12.16 16.88 -24.54
C LYS A 233 -11.94 18.40 -24.47
N ALA A 234 -12.39 19.06 -23.40
CA ALA A 234 -12.25 20.50 -23.19
C ALA A 234 -11.04 20.88 -22.32
N LEU A 235 -10.38 19.91 -21.66
CA LEU A 235 -9.21 20.15 -20.80
C LEU A 235 -8.03 20.82 -21.52
N PRO A 236 -7.71 20.52 -22.79
CA PRO A 236 -6.64 21.23 -23.51
C PRO A 236 -6.90 22.73 -23.68
N ALA A 237 -8.16 23.13 -23.93
CA ALA A 237 -8.54 24.54 -24.03
C ALA A 237 -8.55 25.21 -22.65
N PHE A 238 -8.98 24.47 -21.63
CA PHE A 238 -8.91 24.92 -20.23
C PHE A 238 -7.47 25.20 -19.79
N LEU A 239 -6.53 24.30 -20.10
CA LEU A 239 -5.10 24.50 -19.81
C LEU A 239 -4.57 25.78 -20.46
N ARG A 240 -4.78 25.98 -21.77
CA ARG A 240 -4.36 27.19 -22.49
C ARG A 240 -4.96 28.50 -21.96
N LYS A 241 -6.12 28.43 -21.30
CA LYS A 241 -6.78 29.61 -20.71
C LYS A 241 -6.08 30.08 -19.43
N HIS A 242 -5.53 29.14 -18.64
CA HIS A 242 -4.97 29.43 -17.31
C HIS A 242 -3.44 29.37 -17.26
N TYR A 243 -2.83 28.79 -18.28
CA TYR A 243 -1.39 28.54 -18.35
C TYR A 243 -0.84 28.86 -19.74
N ASP A 244 0.39 29.36 -19.81
CA ASP A 244 1.08 29.60 -21.09
C ASP A 244 1.64 28.28 -21.65
N VAL A 245 0.71 27.44 -22.10
CA VAL A 245 1.01 26.12 -22.67
C VAL A 245 1.94 26.24 -23.87
N ASP A 246 1.77 27.25 -24.71
CA ASP A 246 2.56 27.39 -25.94
C ASP A 246 4.03 27.69 -25.62
N ALA A 247 4.32 28.49 -24.58
CA ALA A 247 5.69 28.73 -24.12
C ALA A 247 6.35 27.49 -23.51
N GLU A 248 5.60 26.64 -22.81
CA GLU A 248 6.12 25.39 -22.25
C GLU A 248 6.28 24.29 -23.30
N GLU A 249 5.33 24.16 -24.23
CA GLU A 249 5.44 23.23 -25.36
C GLU A 249 6.65 23.59 -26.25
N ALA A 250 6.95 24.88 -26.42
CA ALA A 250 8.16 25.35 -27.09
C ALA A 250 9.46 24.92 -26.37
N LYS A 251 9.42 24.73 -25.05
CA LYS A 251 10.51 24.15 -24.25
C LYS A 251 10.47 22.61 -24.21
N GLY A 252 9.51 21.99 -24.88
CA GLY A 252 9.31 20.54 -24.94
C GLY A 252 8.50 19.96 -23.78
N PHE A 253 7.86 20.78 -22.95
CA PHE A 253 7.00 20.37 -21.84
C PHE A 253 5.53 20.36 -22.28
N PHE A 254 4.91 19.19 -22.18
CA PHE A 254 3.51 18.95 -22.52
C PHE A 254 2.80 18.45 -21.27
N SER A 255 1.63 19.00 -20.98
CA SER A 255 0.77 18.58 -19.87
C SER A 255 -0.64 18.36 -20.40
N THR A 256 -1.28 17.27 -19.98
CA THR A 256 -2.66 16.98 -20.34
C THR A 256 -3.38 16.35 -19.16
N TYR A 257 -4.42 17.02 -18.69
CA TYR A 257 -5.20 16.51 -17.58
C TYR A 257 -6.15 15.39 -18.00
N GLN A 258 -6.36 14.42 -17.11
CA GLN A 258 -7.26 13.29 -17.27
C GLN A 258 -8.07 13.05 -16.00
N LEU A 259 -9.33 12.59 -16.13
CA LEU A 259 -10.18 12.25 -15.00
C LEU A 259 -10.18 10.75 -14.75
N ILE A 260 -9.55 10.31 -13.67
CA ILE A 260 -9.46 8.90 -13.31
C ILE A 260 -10.48 8.57 -12.21
N PRO A 261 -11.38 7.58 -12.41
CA PRO A 261 -12.31 7.16 -11.36
C PRO A 261 -11.56 6.79 -10.08
N LEU A 262 -12.05 7.28 -8.93
CA LEU A 262 -11.40 7.12 -7.62
C LEU A 262 -10.95 5.66 -7.32
N PRO A 263 -11.78 4.60 -7.50
CA PRO A 263 -11.35 3.24 -7.21
C PRO A 263 -10.21 2.70 -8.09
N LYS A 264 -9.91 3.38 -9.21
CA LYS A 264 -8.82 3.02 -10.13
C LYS A 264 -7.55 3.84 -9.90
N ALA A 265 -7.66 5.04 -9.31
CA ALA A 265 -6.58 6.00 -9.20
C ALA A 265 -5.33 5.43 -8.50
N THR A 266 -5.51 4.75 -7.36
CA THR A 266 -4.42 4.09 -6.61
C THR A 266 -3.61 3.11 -7.47
N PHE A 267 -4.24 2.42 -8.42
CA PHE A 267 -3.57 1.44 -9.29
C PHE A 267 -2.91 2.05 -10.51
N ILE A 268 -3.18 3.33 -10.81
CA ILE A 268 -2.47 4.09 -11.82
C ILE A 268 -1.15 4.61 -11.23
N ILE A 269 -1.20 5.11 -9.99
CA ILE A 269 -0.01 5.57 -9.24
C ILE A 269 0.90 4.37 -8.89
N HIS A 270 0.29 3.25 -8.53
CA HIS A 270 1.01 2.04 -8.11
C HIS A 270 0.53 0.81 -8.91
N PRO A 271 0.94 0.68 -10.19
CA PRO A 271 0.52 -0.45 -11.02
C PRO A 271 0.95 -1.80 -10.43
N ASP A 272 2.10 -1.84 -9.77
CA ASP A 272 2.65 -3.04 -9.13
C ASP A 272 1.74 -3.59 -8.04
N LYS A 273 1.03 -2.73 -7.31
CA LYS A 273 0.07 -3.16 -6.27
C LYS A 273 -1.00 -4.06 -6.85
N LYS A 274 -1.57 -3.70 -8.01
CA LYS A 274 -2.60 -4.51 -8.66
C LYS A 274 -2.06 -5.88 -9.04
N VAL A 275 -0.84 -5.95 -9.56
CA VAL A 275 -0.17 -7.20 -9.94
C VAL A 275 0.09 -8.05 -8.70
N ILE A 276 0.65 -7.47 -7.63
CA ILE A 276 0.93 -8.15 -6.36
C ILE A 276 -0.36 -8.75 -5.78
N TYR A 277 -1.43 -7.96 -5.66
CA TYR A 277 -2.69 -8.47 -5.10
C TYR A 277 -3.37 -9.50 -6.00
N SER A 278 -3.22 -9.39 -7.32
CA SER A 278 -3.69 -10.43 -8.26
C SER A 278 -2.91 -11.74 -8.10
N ILE A 279 -1.59 -11.67 -7.90
CA ILE A 279 -0.75 -12.83 -7.59
C ILE A 279 -1.17 -13.44 -6.25
N MET A 280 -1.49 -12.63 -5.23
CA MET A 280 -1.98 -13.14 -3.95
C MET A 280 -3.31 -13.91 -4.10
N VAL A 281 -4.25 -13.42 -4.90
CA VAL A 281 -5.49 -14.17 -5.23
C VAL A 281 -5.15 -15.48 -5.93
N PHE A 282 -4.26 -15.45 -6.92
CA PHE A 282 -3.85 -16.64 -7.66
C PHE A 282 -3.22 -17.71 -6.74
N ILE A 283 -2.32 -17.30 -5.84
CA ILE A 283 -1.72 -18.20 -4.83
C ILE A 283 -2.78 -18.72 -3.87
N GLY A 284 -3.72 -17.87 -3.43
CA GLY A 284 -4.84 -18.27 -2.59
C GLY A 284 -5.69 -19.37 -3.25
N ILE A 285 -5.96 -19.24 -4.56
CA ILE A 285 -6.67 -20.27 -5.36
C ILE A 285 -5.84 -21.57 -5.42
N LEU A 286 -4.54 -21.48 -5.66
CA LEU A 286 -3.66 -22.66 -5.71
C LEU A 286 -3.58 -23.39 -4.36
N ILE A 287 -3.45 -22.66 -3.25
CA ILE A 287 -3.46 -23.23 -1.89
C ILE A 287 -4.82 -23.88 -1.61
N PHE A 288 -5.93 -23.20 -1.94
CA PHE A 288 -7.26 -23.77 -1.76
C PHE A 288 -7.47 -25.03 -2.62
N GLY A 289 -6.99 -25.02 -3.86
CA GLY A 289 -6.96 -26.19 -4.74
C GLY A 289 -6.16 -27.33 -4.14
N LEU A 290 -4.96 -27.05 -3.62
CA LEU A 290 -4.11 -28.04 -2.93
C LEU A 290 -4.84 -28.66 -1.74
N VAL A 291 -5.55 -27.88 -0.93
CA VAL A 291 -6.38 -28.38 0.17
C VAL A 291 -7.49 -29.31 -0.33
N CYS A 292 -8.19 -28.92 -1.40
CA CYS A 292 -9.25 -29.72 -1.99
C CYS A 292 -8.71 -31.05 -2.54
N PHE A 293 -7.64 -31.01 -3.32
CA PHE A 293 -7.00 -32.20 -3.90
C PHE A 293 -6.43 -33.12 -2.82
N ASN A 294 -5.74 -32.58 -1.82
CA ASN A 294 -5.21 -33.35 -0.71
C ASN A 294 -6.33 -34.07 0.07
N SER A 295 -7.42 -33.36 0.33
CA SER A 295 -8.59 -33.93 1.02
C SER A 295 -9.23 -35.05 0.21
N LEU A 296 -9.37 -34.86 -1.11
CA LEU A 296 -9.87 -35.89 -2.02
C LEU A 296 -8.96 -37.13 -2.03
N LEU A 297 -7.64 -36.94 -2.09
CA LEU A 297 -6.68 -38.03 -2.11
C LEU A 297 -6.67 -38.83 -0.80
N LEU A 298 -6.83 -38.18 0.35
CA LEU A 298 -6.98 -38.85 1.64
C LEU A 298 -8.28 -39.68 1.72
N ILE A 299 -9.40 -39.15 1.23
CA ILE A 299 -10.67 -39.90 1.10
C ILE A 299 -10.47 -41.12 0.20
N LEU A 300 -9.80 -40.92 -0.92
CA LEU A 300 -9.53 -41.94 -1.93
C LEU A 300 -8.62 -43.06 -1.43
N ALA A 301 -7.60 -42.73 -0.64
CA ALA A 301 -6.73 -43.71 0.02
C ALA A 301 -7.51 -44.58 1.03
N GLY A 302 -8.49 -43.99 1.72
CA GLY A 302 -9.39 -44.68 2.65
C GLY A 302 -10.50 -45.50 1.99
N TYR A 303 -10.66 -45.41 0.66
CA TYR A 303 -11.85 -45.88 -0.06
C TYR A 303 -12.13 -47.38 0.08
N ARG A 304 -11.10 -48.24 0.13
CA ARG A 304 -11.30 -49.70 0.30
C ARG A 304 -11.95 -50.04 1.64
N LYS A 305 -11.53 -49.37 2.72
CA LYS A 305 -12.13 -49.55 4.05
C LYS A 305 -13.57 -49.04 4.06
N PHE A 306 -13.80 -47.92 3.39
CA PHE A 306 -15.10 -47.28 3.27
C PHE A 306 -16.12 -48.10 2.46
N ILE A 307 -15.74 -48.70 1.32
CA ILE A 307 -16.62 -49.62 0.57
C ILE A 307 -16.98 -50.83 1.42
N LYS A 308 -16.01 -51.44 2.11
CA LYS A 308 -16.25 -52.59 2.98
C LYS A 308 -17.30 -52.27 4.04
N GLU A 309 -17.22 -51.08 4.63
CA GLU A 309 -18.19 -50.61 5.63
C GLU A 309 -19.59 -50.40 5.02
N ILE A 310 -19.69 -49.77 3.84
CA ILE A 310 -20.98 -49.60 3.15
C ILE A 310 -21.59 -50.95 2.76
N ALA A 311 -20.78 -51.89 2.28
CA ALA A 311 -21.24 -53.23 1.91
C ALA A 311 -21.83 -53.98 3.11
N ILE A 312 -21.17 -53.89 4.27
CA ILE A 312 -21.70 -54.45 5.53
C ILE A 312 -23.02 -53.77 5.91
N HIS A 313 -23.11 -52.44 5.83
CA HIS A 313 -24.34 -51.73 6.15
C HIS A 313 -25.50 -52.06 5.21
N ARG A 314 -25.26 -52.23 3.90
CA ARG A 314 -26.28 -52.71 2.96
C ARG A 314 -26.70 -54.15 3.22
N ALA A 315 -25.77 -55.04 3.54
CA ALA A 315 -26.08 -56.43 3.90
C ALA A 315 -26.96 -56.50 5.17
N LEU A 316 -26.83 -55.52 6.06
CA LEU A 316 -27.66 -55.34 7.25
C LEU A 316 -28.96 -54.54 6.99
N GLY A 317 -29.29 -54.24 5.73
CA GLY A 317 -30.57 -53.62 5.33
C GLY A 317 -30.56 -52.10 5.16
N ALA A 318 -29.41 -51.42 5.15
CA ALA A 318 -29.35 -49.98 4.92
C ALA A 318 -29.72 -49.60 3.47
N SER A 319 -30.62 -48.62 3.31
CA SER A 319 -31.03 -48.10 2.00
C SER A 319 -30.01 -47.11 1.42
N SER A 320 -30.13 -46.76 0.12
CA SER A 320 -29.26 -45.75 -0.50
C SER A 320 -29.32 -44.38 0.20
N PRO A 321 -30.50 -43.86 0.59
CA PRO A 321 -30.61 -42.65 1.41
C PRO A 321 -29.88 -42.73 2.75
N ASP A 322 -29.90 -43.89 3.42
CA ASP A 322 -29.20 -44.07 4.71
C ASP A 322 -27.68 -43.89 4.57
N ILE A 323 -27.11 -44.40 3.47
CA ILE A 323 -25.69 -44.28 3.16
C ILE A 323 -25.36 -42.83 2.80
N GLN A 324 -26.18 -42.17 1.97
CA GLN A 324 -25.99 -40.76 1.64
C GLN A 324 -26.02 -39.87 2.88
N LYS A 325 -26.92 -40.16 3.83
CA LYS A 325 -27.03 -39.45 5.12
C LYS A 325 -25.80 -39.68 6.00
N LEU A 326 -25.25 -40.89 6.03
CA LEU A 326 -24.00 -41.18 6.75
C LEU A 326 -22.82 -40.36 6.19
N ILE A 327 -22.64 -40.36 4.88
CA ILE A 327 -21.57 -39.63 4.19
C ILE A 327 -21.72 -38.12 4.38
N PHE A 328 -22.96 -37.63 4.28
CA PHE A 328 -23.28 -36.22 4.52
C PHE A 328 -22.88 -35.81 5.94
N ASN A 329 -23.28 -36.58 6.95
CA ASN A 329 -22.96 -36.28 8.35
C ASN A 329 -21.45 -36.33 8.62
N GLU A 330 -20.73 -37.26 7.97
CA GLU A 330 -19.26 -37.33 8.06
C GLU A 330 -18.59 -36.11 7.41
N ALA A 331 -19.04 -35.70 6.21
CA ALA A 331 -18.54 -34.50 5.54
C ALA A 331 -18.81 -33.23 6.35
N VAL A 332 -20.01 -33.09 6.91
CA VAL A 332 -20.38 -31.97 7.79
C VAL A 332 -19.49 -31.93 9.03
N PHE A 333 -19.21 -33.07 9.67
CA PHE A 333 -18.29 -33.13 10.80
C PHE A 333 -16.90 -32.60 10.44
N TYR A 334 -16.31 -33.07 9.33
CA TYR A 334 -15.00 -32.59 8.88
C TYR A 334 -15.01 -31.09 8.59
N MET A 335 -16.07 -30.57 7.97
CA MET A 335 -16.18 -29.14 7.67
C MET A 335 -16.30 -28.28 8.93
N ILE A 336 -17.11 -28.69 9.92
CA ILE A 336 -17.23 -27.97 11.18
C ILE A 336 -15.90 -27.99 11.94
N ALA A 337 -15.25 -29.16 12.04
CA ALA A 337 -13.97 -29.29 12.72
C ALA A 337 -12.87 -28.46 12.04
N SER A 338 -12.80 -28.50 10.70
CA SER A 338 -11.87 -27.66 9.94
C SER A 338 -12.20 -26.18 10.05
N ALA A 339 -13.48 -25.78 10.09
CA ALA A 339 -13.88 -24.40 10.32
C ALA A 339 -13.39 -23.87 11.67
N ILE A 340 -13.49 -24.69 12.74
CA ILE A 340 -12.95 -24.34 14.05
C ILE A 340 -11.44 -24.13 13.96
N VAL A 341 -10.69 -25.06 13.33
CA VAL A 341 -9.25 -24.91 13.14
C VAL A 341 -8.91 -23.67 12.29
N THR A 342 -9.68 -23.39 11.25
CA THR A 342 -9.53 -22.19 10.42
C THR A 342 -9.68 -20.92 11.24
N ILE A 343 -10.73 -20.83 12.06
CA ILE A 343 -10.98 -19.66 12.91
C ILE A 343 -9.85 -19.52 13.96
N LEU A 344 -9.47 -20.60 14.62
CA LEU A 344 -8.37 -20.59 15.60
C LEU A 344 -7.04 -20.15 14.97
N PHE A 345 -6.75 -20.63 13.76
CA PHE A 345 -5.54 -20.24 13.04
C PHE A 345 -5.57 -18.77 12.60
N ILE A 346 -6.72 -18.27 12.14
CA ILE A 346 -6.91 -16.85 11.82
C ILE A 346 -6.72 -15.98 13.08
N LEU A 347 -7.27 -16.39 14.23
CA LEU A 347 -7.08 -15.67 15.49
C LEU A 347 -5.62 -15.64 15.91
N LEU A 348 -4.89 -16.75 15.72
CA LEU A 348 -3.47 -16.85 16.03
C LEU A 348 -2.61 -15.92 15.16
N ILE A 349 -2.91 -15.81 13.86
CA ILE A 349 -2.13 -14.98 12.93
C ILE A 349 -2.57 -13.51 12.91
N ASN A 350 -3.77 -13.18 13.42
CA ASN A 350 -4.32 -11.83 13.38
C ASN A 350 -3.38 -10.74 13.94
N PRO A 351 -2.68 -10.91 15.09
CA PRO A 351 -1.75 -9.89 15.59
C PRO A 351 -0.60 -9.60 14.60
N PHE A 352 -0.13 -10.63 13.91
CA PHE A 352 0.89 -10.49 12.87
C PHE A 352 0.35 -9.70 11.68
N ILE A 353 -0.89 -9.95 11.27
CA ILE A 353 -1.55 -9.20 10.19
C ILE A 353 -1.78 -7.75 10.59
N GLU A 354 -2.30 -7.47 11.78
CA GLU A 354 -2.54 -6.11 12.28
C GLU A 354 -1.26 -5.28 12.31
N THR A 355 -0.15 -5.89 12.74
CA THR A 355 1.14 -5.21 12.82
C THR A 355 1.67 -4.83 11.43
N ASN A 356 1.53 -5.72 10.44
CA ASN A 356 2.12 -5.52 9.11
C ASN A 356 1.21 -4.79 8.12
N PHE A 357 -0.12 -4.97 8.23
CA PHE A 357 -1.11 -4.42 7.29
C PHE A 357 -1.95 -3.29 7.88
N GLN A 358 -1.80 -2.97 9.18
CA GLN A 358 -2.54 -1.91 9.89
C GLN A 358 -4.07 -2.13 9.94
N PHE A 359 -4.54 -3.35 9.63
CA PHE A 359 -5.93 -3.77 9.80
C PHE A 359 -6.00 -5.22 10.28
N GLY A 360 -7.07 -5.55 11.00
CA GLY A 360 -7.35 -6.89 11.49
C GLY A 360 -8.20 -7.72 10.52
N ILE A 361 -8.01 -9.03 10.55
CA ILE A 361 -8.89 -10.00 9.88
C ILE A 361 -10.13 -10.26 10.72
N ILE A 362 -10.08 -10.03 12.04
CA ILE A 362 -11.26 -10.21 12.90
C ILE A 362 -12.40 -9.27 12.46
N GLU A 363 -12.08 -8.02 12.14
CA GLU A 363 -13.05 -7.06 11.60
C GLU A 363 -13.66 -7.52 10.27
N ALA A 364 -12.91 -8.31 9.48
CA ALA A 364 -13.40 -8.89 8.23
C ALA A 364 -14.67 -9.73 8.43
N PHE A 365 -14.80 -10.42 9.57
CA PHE A 365 -15.97 -11.25 9.84
C PHE A 365 -17.27 -10.43 9.99
N THR A 366 -17.17 -9.10 10.18
CA THR A 366 -18.33 -8.20 10.14
C THR A 366 -18.66 -7.72 8.73
N ASN A 367 -17.71 -7.83 7.79
CA ASN A 367 -17.87 -7.42 6.40
C ASN A 367 -18.64 -8.47 5.60
N ARG A 368 -19.78 -8.07 5.03
CA ARG A 368 -20.66 -8.94 4.23
C ARG A 368 -19.96 -9.59 3.04
N SER A 369 -19.05 -8.90 2.37
CA SER A 369 -18.32 -9.46 1.23
C SER A 369 -17.37 -10.58 1.66
N PHE A 370 -16.68 -10.41 2.80
CA PHE A 370 -15.82 -11.45 3.34
C PHE A 370 -16.64 -12.66 3.84
N GLN A 371 -17.78 -12.43 4.49
CA GLN A 371 -18.70 -13.51 4.87
C GLN A 371 -19.15 -14.34 3.68
N LEU A 372 -19.45 -13.71 2.54
CA LEU A 372 -19.82 -14.39 1.30
C LEU A 372 -18.65 -15.22 0.74
N VAL A 373 -17.42 -14.68 0.75
CA VAL A 373 -16.23 -15.42 0.31
C VAL A 373 -15.94 -16.59 1.25
N PHE A 374 -16.00 -16.38 2.57
CA PHE A 374 -15.86 -17.42 3.57
C PHE A 374 -16.86 -18.56 3.33
N LEU A 375 -18.15 -18.22 3.19
CA LEU A 375 -19.19 -19.20 2.91
C LEU A 375 -18.93 -19.93 1.58
N LEU A 376 -18.53 -19.21 0.53
CA LEU A 376 -18.23 -19.79 -0.78
C LEU A 376 -17.08 -20.80 -0.71
N VAL A 377 -15.99 -20.47 -0.02
CA VAL A 377 -14.84 -21.38 0.19
C VAL A 377 -15.29 -22.67 0.88
N PHE A 378 -16.07 -22.57 1.95
CA PHE A 378 -16.58 -23.74 2.67
C PHE A 378 -17.62 -24.53 1.86
N VAL A 379 -18.50 -23.87 1.11
CA VAL A 379 -19.46 -24.55 0.23
C VAL A 379 -18.75 -25.32 -0.87
N VAL A 380 -17.77 -24.70 -1.55
CA VAL A 380 -17.01 -25.37 -2.61
C VAL A 380 -16.22 -26.56 -2.04
N ALA A 381 -15.55 -26.39 -0.90
CA ALA A 381 -14.84 -27.49 -0.26
C ALA A 381 -15.78 -28.62 0.17
N PHE A 382 -16.96 -28.29 0.71
CA PHE A 382 -17.98 -29.27 1.08
C PHE A 382 -18.47 -30.05 -0.13
N VAL A 383 -18.78 -29.36 -1.24
CA VAL A 383 -19.20 -29.96 -2.51
C VAL A 383 -18.15 -30.95 -3.00
N VAL A 384 -16.87 -30.56 -2.99
CA VAL A 384 -15.75 -31.44 -3.38
C VAL A 384 -15.69 -32.68 -2.48
N ILE A 385 -15.78 -32.50 -1.16
CA ILE A 385 -15.68 -33.58 -0.17
C ILE A 385 -16.88 -34.51 -0.17
N TYR A 386 -18.08 -34.02 -0.48
CA TYR A 386 -19.33 -34.77 -0.42
C TYR A 386 -19.66 -35.47 -1.76
N ILE A 387 -19.61 -34.75 -2.87
CA ILE A 387 -20.03 -35.27 -4.18
C ILE A 387 -19.15 -36.45 -4.59
N VAL A 388 -17.84 -36.35 -4.38
CA VAL A 388 -16.91 -37.38 -4.86
C VAL A 388 -17.17 -38.74 -4.19
N PRO A 389 -17.24 -38.86 -2.85
CA PRO A 389 -17.65 -40.12 -2.19
C PRO A 389 -19.05 -40.60 -2.54
N VAL A 390 -20.04 -39.69 -2.64
CA VAL A 390 -21.43 -40.08 -2.92
C VAL A 390 -21.57 -40.63 -4.33
N ARG A 391 -21.04 -39.92 -5.33
CA ARG A 391 -21.11 -40.36 -6.73
C ARG A 391 -20.38 -41.68 -6.95
N TRP A 392 -19.26 -41.89 -6.27
CA TRP A 392 -18.51 -43.15 -6.38
C TRP A 392 -19.09 -44.31 -5.62
N SER A 393 -19.60 -44.10 -4.40
CA SER A 393 -20.30 -45.16 -3.66
C SER A 393 -21.55 -45.63 -4.42
N ILE A 394 -22.33 -44.73 -5.01
CA ILE A 394 -23.51 -45.08 -5.80
C ILE A 394 -23.12 -45.78 -7.12
N GLY A 395 -22.11 -45.27 -7.83
CA GLY A 395 -21.65 -45.86 -9.09
C GLY A 395 -21.14 -47.29 -8.95
N TYR A 396 -20.45 -47.61 -7.84
CA TYR A 396 -19.94 -48.95 -7.57
C TYR A 396 -21.05 -50.00 -7.39
N PHE A 397 -22.10 -49.66 -6.65
CA PHE A 397 -23.20 -50.60 -6.37
C PHE A 397 -24.22 -50.73 -7.50
N MET A 398 -24.32 -49.74 -8.39
CA MET A 398 -25.12 -49.85 -9.62
C MET A 398 -24.46 -50.81 -10.63
N SER A 399 -23.12 -50.86 -10.70
CA SER A 399 -22.41 -51.72 -11.66
C SER A 399 -22.14 -53.15 -11.16
N SER A 400 -22.10 -53.40 -9.84
CA SER A 400 -21.74 -54.72 -9.30
C SER A 400 -22.90 -55.70 -9.15
N GLN A 401 -24.13 -55.34 -9.55
CA GLN A 401 -25.28 -56.26 -9.52
C GLN A 401 -25.23 -57.33 -10.62
N LYS A 402 -24.23 -57.34 -11.52
CA LYS A 402 -24.23 -58.25 -12.68
C LYS A 402 -23.11 -59.29 -12.79
N THR A 403 -22.07 -59.33 -11.96
CA THR A 403 -21.04 -60.37 -12.12
C THR A 403 -20.38 -60.77 -10.80
N THR A 404 -20.49 -62.05 -10.47
CA THR A 404 -19.99 -62.75 -9.28
C THR A 404 -18.50 -63.06 -9.29
N SER A 405 -17.69 -62.47 -10.17
CA SER A 405 -16.25 -62.65 -10.11
C SER A 405 -15.48 -61.38 -10.44
N PHE A 406 -14.34 -61.26 -9.77
CA PHE A 406 -13.31 -60.23 -9.87
C PHE A 406 -13.54 -58.92 -9.09
N TYR A 407 -12.81 -58.86 -7.98
CA TYR A 407 -12.22 -57.67 -7.35
C TYR A 407 -11.43 -56.82 -8.37
N LYS A 408 -12.08 -56.22 -9.37
CA LYS A 408 -11.47 -55.10 -10.10
C LYS A 408 -11.69 -53.84 -9.28
N PRO A 409 -10.65 -53.18 -8.76
CA PRO A 409 -10.82 -51.90 -8.11
C PRO A 409 -11.31 -50.92 -9.17
N LEU A 410 -12.58 -50.53 -9.10
CA LEU A 410 -13.20 -49.43 -9.85
C LEU A 410 -12.64 -48.05 -9.45
N ILE A 411 -11.52 -48.02 -8.72
CA ILE A 411 -10.70 -46.83 -8.63
C ILE A 411 -10.12 -46.65 -10.02
N ASN A 412 -10.62 -45.66 -10.76
CA ASN A 412 -9.95 -45.21 -11.97
C ASN A 412 -8.58 -44.70 -11.52
N THR A 413 -7.57 -45.57 -11.56
CA THR A 413 -6.20 -45.28 -11.13
C THR A 413 -5.67 -44.06 -11.85
N ASN A 414 -6.17 -43.80 -13.06
CA ASN A 414 -5.87 -42.62 -13.84
C ASN A 414 -6.38 -41.33 -13.19
N LEU A 415 -7.55 -41.31 -12.55
CA LEU A 415 -8.04 -40.11 -11.85
C LEU A 415 -7.27 -39.86 -10.55
N GLN A 416 -6.95 -40.91 -9.79
CA GLN A 416 -6.09 -40.75 -8.61
C GLN A 416 -4.69 -40.26 -8.99
N ARG A 417 -4.11 -40.84 -10.04
CA ARG A 417 -2.82 -40.41 -10.60
C ARG A 417 -2.90 -38.96 -11.08
N ALA A 418 -3.95 -38.58 -11.82
CA ALA A 418 -4.13 -37.20 -12.27
C ALA A 418 -4.26 -36.20 -11.11
N LEU A 419 -5.08 -36.49 -10.10
CA LEU A 419 -5.23 -35.64 -8.91
C LEU A 419 -3.92 -35.52 -8.13
N LEU A 420 -3.19 -36.63 -7.99
CA LEU A 420 -1.89 -36.65 -7.33
C LEU A 420 -0.85 -35.83 -8.12
N THR A 421 -0.79 -36.01 -9.44
CA THR A 421 0.09 -35.24 -10.33
C THR A 421 -0.22 -33.75 -10.27
N ILE A 422 -1.51 -33.36 -10.29
CA ILE A 422 -1.91 -31.96 -10.15
C ILE A 422 -1.52 -31.40 -8.78
N GLN A 423 -1.78 -32.12 -7.68
CA GLN A 423 -1.42 -31.67 -6.34
C GLN A 423 0.10 -31.49 -6.19
N ILE A 424 0.89 -32.47 -6.66
CA ILE A 424 2.35 -32.41 -6.61
C ILE A 424 2.85 -31.26 -7.49
N GLY A 425 2.26 -31.06 -8.68
CA GLY A 425 2.58 -29.94 -9.57
C GLY A 425 2.31 -28.59 -8.92
N ILE A 426 1.15 -28.41 -8.27
CA ILE A 426 0.82 -27.18 -7.52
C ILE A 426 1.80 -26.97 -6.37
N SER A 427 2.10 -28.03 -5.60
CA SER A 427 3.04 -27.94 -4.46
C SER A 427 4.45 -27.55 -4.92
N LEU A 428 4.93 -28.17 -6.00
CA LEU A 428 6.24 -27.88 -6.60
C LEU A 428 6.28 -26.44 -7.13
N PHE A 429 5.23 -26.00 -7.83
CA PHE A 429 5.10 -24.63 -8.30
C PHE A 429 5.18 -23.62 -7.14
N LEU A 430 4.40 -23.83 -6.07
CA LEU A 430 4.40 -22.96 -4.89
C LEU A 430 5.78 -22.93 -4.21
N PHE A 431 6.47 -24.07 -4.15
CA PHE A 431 7.82 -24.16 -3.59
C PHE A 431 8.85 -23.39 -4.43
N ILE A 432 8.84 -23.57 -5.76
CA ILE A 432 9.71 -22.84 -6.69
C ILE A 432 9.42 -21.33 -6.62
N PHE A 433 8.15 -20.95 -6.55
CA PHE A 433 7.74 -19.55 -6.44
C PHE A 433 8.23 -18.92 -5.13
N LEU A 434 8.10 -19.63 -4.01
CA LEU A 434 8.65 -19.19 -2.71
C LEU A 434 10.18 -19.02 -2.78
N PHE A 435 10.88 -19.99 -3.39
CA PHE A 435 12.32 -19.90 -3.58
C PHE A 435 12.72 -18.69 -4.43
N PHE A 436 11.96 -18.41 -5.50
CA PHE A 436 12.18 -17.24 -6.34
C PHE A 436 11.99 -15.93 -5.57
N ILE A 437 10.91 -15.80 -4.78
CA ILE A 437 10.70 -14.62 -3.92
C ILE A 437 11.87 -14.46 -2.95
N TYR A 438 12.29 -15.55 -2.30
CA TYR A 438 13.42 -15.53 -1.37
C TYR A 438 14.71 -15.08 -2.06
N SER A 439 14.99 -15.59 -3.27
CA SER A 439 16.15 -15.20 -4.06
C SER A 439 16.13 -13.71 -4.45
N GLN A 440 14.96 -13.20 -4.88
CA GLN A 440 14.76 -11.78 -5.18
C GLN A 440 14.99 -10.90 -3.94
N PHE A 441 14.45 -11.30 -2.78
CA PHE A 441 14.64 -10.57 -1.54
C PHE A 441 16.11 -10.56 -1.11
N ASN A 442 16.81 -11.69 -1.27
CA ASN A 442 18.24 -11.78 -1.01
C ASN A 442 19.05 -10.88 -1.95
N TYR A 443 18.68 -10.81 -3.23
CA TYR A 443 19.29 -9.89 -4.20
C TYR A 443 19.11 -8.43 -3.79
N ILE A 444 17.87 -8.00 -3.48
CA ILE A 444 17.56 -6.62 -3.07
C ILE A 444 18.35 -6.22 -1.80
N ARG A 445 18.50 -7.15 -0.85
CA ARG A 445 19.25 -6.89 0.39
C ARG A 445 20.75 -6.68 0.19
N HIS A 446 21.35 -7.32 -0.81
CA HIS A 446 22.79 -7.27 -1.07
C HIS A 446 23.15 -6.43 -2.31
N PHE A 447 22.15 -5.78 -2.92
CA PHE A 447 22.36 -4.93 -4.08
C PHE A 447 23.28 -3.75 -3.73
N ASN A 448 24.28 -3.50 -4.58
CA ASN A 448 25.16 -2.35 -4.41
C ASN A 448 24.44 -1.07 -4.86
N LYS A 449 24.00 -0.27 -3.88
CA LYS A 449 23.25 0.98 -4.11
C LYS A 449 24.13 2.16 -4.52
N GLY A 450 25.46 2.03 -4.47
CA GLY A 450 26.40 3.13 -4.70
C GLY A 450 26.80 3.89 -3.42
N TYR A 451 26.27 3.51 -2.26
CA TYR A 451 26.64 4.00 -0.93
C TYR A 451 26.52 2.88 0.11
N ASP A 452 27.23 3.00 1.23
CA ASP A 452 27.16 2.03 2.32
C ASP A 452 25.92 2.31 3.18
N SER A 453 24.99 1.36 3.25
CA SER A 453 23.81 1.44 4.12
C SER A 453 23.91 0.55 5.36
N ASN A 454 25.04 -0.13 5.57
CA ASN A 454 25.22 -0.99 6.72
C ASN A 454 25.45 -0.15 7.98
N HIS A 455 24.83 -0.57 9.08
CA HIS A 455 24.92 0.08 10.38
C HIS A 455 24.43 1.54 10.41
N LEU A 456 23.75 2.07 9.39
CA LEU A 456 23.19 3.42 9.48
C LEU A 456 21.90 3.44 10.31
N ILE A 457 21.86 4.31 11.32
CA ILE A 457 20.66 4.68 12.06
C ILE A 457 20.17 6.01 11.53
N TYR A 458 18.88 6.07 11.26
CA TYR A 458 18.20 7.26 10.80
C TYR A 458 17.33 7.84 11.91
N ILE A 459 17.44 9.15 12.15
CA ILE A 459 16.63 9.88 13.12
C ILE A 459 15.97 11.06 12.42
N GLU A 460 14.65 10.99 12.25
CA GLU A 460 13.87 12.12 11.77
C GLU A 460 13.66 13.14 12.88
N LEU A 461 14.05 14.39 12.66
CA LEU A 461 13.67 15.49 13.55
C LEU A 461 12.21 15.86 13.25
N GLN A 462 11.30 15.51 14.16
CA GLN A 462 9.87 15.75 13.91
C GLN A 462 9.34 17.09 14.48
N ASN A 463 10.19 17.85 15.15
CA ASN A 463 9.78 19.06 15.86
C ASN A 463 10.44 20.30 15.24
N LYS A 464 9.65 21.20 14.63
CA LYS A 464 10.14 22.44 13.97
C LYS A 464 11.14 23.24 14.83
N PRO A 465 10.88 23.49 16.12
CA PRO A 465 11.85 24.07 17.05
C PRO A 465 13.23 23.38 17.15
N LEU A 466 13.33 22.08 16.86
CA LEU A 466 14.62 21.36 16.87
C LEU A 466 15.43 21.62 15.60
N TYR A 467 14.83 22.10 14.51
CA TYR A 467 15.54 22.35 13.25
C TYR A 467 16.60 23.42 13.40
N THR A 468 16.33 24.43 14.23
CA THR A 468 17.31 25.49 14.53
C THR A 468 18.43 25.02 15.48
N LYS A 469 18.35 23.78 15.97
CA LYS A 469 19.32 23.17 16.90
C LYS A 469 19.98 21.92 16.30
N ASP A 470 19.80 21.66 15.00
CA ASP A 470 20.36 20.54 14.25
C ASP A 470 21.88 20.38 14.47
N GLN A 471 22.65 21.47 14.43
CA GLN A 471 24.10 21.45 14.64
C GLN A 471 24.47 21.06 16.08
N VAL A 472 23.69 21.52 17.07
CA VAL A 472 23.91 21.15 18.47
C VAL A 472 23.63 19.65 18.64
N ILE A 473 22.50 19.17 18.13
CA ILE A 473 22.12 17.75 18.19
C ILE A 473 23.20 16.89 17.51
N LYS A 474 23.64 17.26 16.31
CA LYS A 474 24.72 16.61 15.59
C LYS A 474 26.00 16.54 16.43
N SER A 475 26.39 17.65 17.07
CA SER A 475 27.60 17.71 17.90
C SER A 475 27.51 16.84 19.15
N GLU A 476 26.34 16.71 19.76
CA GLU A 476 26.13 15.85 20.94
C GLU A 476 26.11 14.36 20.55
N ILE A 477 25.47 14.01 19.43
CA ILE A 477 25.49 12.62 18.92
C ILE A 477 26.91 12.20 18.54
N ALA A 478 27.68 13.10 17.92
CA ALA A 478 29.07 12.82 17.55
C ALA A 478 30.00 12.56 18.76
N LYS A 479 29.60 12.95 19.98
CA LYS A 479 30.34 12.65 21.22
C LYS A 479 30.02 11.28 21.80
N MET A 480 28.95 10.62 21.35
CA MET A 480 28.53 9.34 21.91
C MET A 480 29.55 8.24 21.55
N PRO A 481 29.87 7.34 22.49
CA PRO A 481 30.75 6.21 22.20
C PRO A 481 30.11 5.31 21.13
N ASN A 482 30.93 4.79 20.22
CA ASN A 482 30.54 3.98 19.05
C ASN A 482 29.89 4.75 17.89
N VAL A 483 29.86 6.08 17.94
CA VAL A 483 29.55 6.91 16.76
C VAL A 483 30.86 7.25 16.02
N LEU A 484 31.04 6.66 14.85
CA LEU A 484 32.05 6.95 13.82
C LEU A 484 31.78 8.27 13.09
N SER A 485 30.54 8.56 12.70
CA SER A 485 30.20 9.78 11.96
C SER A 485 28.73 10.18 12.06
N VAL A 486 28.47 11.48 11.87
CA VAL A 486 27.10 12.02 11.84
C VAL A 486 26.98 12.98 10.67
N CYS A 487 25.90 12.85 9.91
CA CYS A 487 25.53 13.81 8.87
C CYS A 487 24.06 14.18 8.94
N LEU A 488 23.73 15.29 8.28
CA LEU A 488 22.38 15.82 8.09
C LEU A 488 22.05 15.79 6.59
N SER A 489 20.85 15.35 6.26
CA SER A 489 20.33 15.35 4.89
C SER A 489 18.84 15.70 4.87
N ASP A 490 18.33 16.27 3.79
CA ASP A 490 16.93 16.68 3.69
C ASP A 490 15.97 15.55 3.33
N ASP A 491 16.55 14.44 2.89
CA ASP A 491 15.86 13.21 2.59
C ASP A 491 16.82 12.03 2.76
N ILE A 492 16.30 10.81 2.70
CA ILE A 492 17.11 9.61 2.56
C ILE A 492 17.12 9.21 1.09
N PRO A 493 18.29 8.99 0.47
CA PRO A 493 18.40 8.43 -0.89
C PRO A 493 17.44 7.27 -1.20
N LEU A 494 17.18 6.39 -0.21
CA LEU A 494 16.33 5.21 -0.34
C LEU A 494 14.87 5.53 -0.70
N TYR A 495 14.33 6.68 -0.30
CA TYR A 495 12.92 7.03 -0.54
C TYR A 495 12.68 7.72 -1.89
N GLY A 496 13.74 7.98 -2.65
CA GLY A 496 13.69 8.81 -3.85
C GLY A 496 13.89 10.27 -3.49
N LEU A 497 14.20 11.09 -4.49
CA LEU A 497 14.58 12.48 -4.30
C LEU A 497 13.64 13.41 -5.08
N SER A 498 13.42 14.61 -4.55
CA SER A 498 12.69 15.66 -5.24
C SER A 498 13.52 16.23 -6.41
N GLY A 499 12.83 16.76 -7.43
CA GLY A 499 13.48 17.42 -8.56
C GLY A 499 13.61 18.93 -8.36
N ASN A 500 14.67 19.54 -8.86
CA ASN A 500 14.77 20.98 -9.03
C ASN A 500 15.35 21.31 -10.41
N SER A 501 15.01 22.49 -10.91
CA SER A 501 15.54 23.00 -12.17
C SER A 501 16.93 23.63 -11.97
N PHE A 502 17.91 23.17 -12.75
CA PHE A 502 19.27 23.71 -12.81
C PHE A 502 19.67 23.92 -14.27
N SER A 503 20.41 24.97 -14.58
CA SER A 503 20.96 25.21 -15.92
C SER A 503 22.48 25.21 -15.92
N SER A 504 23.07 24.83 -17.05
CA SER A 504 24.50 25.07 -17.34
C SER A 504 24.77 26.50 -17.81
N ASP A 505 23.74 27.25 -18.20
CA ASP A 505 23.87 28.58 -18.81
C ASP A 505 23.34 29.68 -17.89
N PRO A 506 24.00 30.86 -17.85
CA PRO A 506 23.55 32.00 -17.04
C PRO A 506 22.12 32.46 -17.35
N ASP A 507 21.73 32.37 -18.62
CA ASP A 507 20.43 32.82 -19.11
C ASP A 507 19.28 31.85 -18.76
N GLY A 508 19.58 30.70 -18.16
CA GLY A 508 18.59 29.70 -17.75
C GLY A 508 17.89 28.96 -18.91
N LYS A 509 18.27 29.22 -20.17
CA LYS A 509 17.63 28.67 -21.38
C LYS A 509 17.75 27.14 -21.49
N ASN A 510 18.79 26.54 -20.93
CA ASN A 510 19.02 25.10 -20.91
C ASN A 510 18.82 24.53 -19.50
N ALA A 511 17.71 24.89 -18.85
CA ALA A 511 17.39 24.37 -17.54
C ALA A 511 16.89 22.92 -17.65
N LYS A 512 17.44 22.03 -16.83
CA LYS A 512 17.07 20.62 -16.76
C LYS A 512 16.59 20.29 -15.35
N ILE A 513 15.59 19.42 -15.27
CA ILE A 513 15.11 18.92 -13.99
C ILE A 513 16.04 17.81 -13.52
N VAL A 514 16.68 18.03 -12.37
CA VAL A 514 17.63 17.10 -11.77
C VAL A 514 17.21 16.80 -10.35
N ARG A 515 17.44 15.57 -9.87
CA ARG A 515 17.17 15.25 -8.46
C ARG A 515 18.05 16.12 -7.58
N ASN A 516 17.50 16.65 -6.50
CA ASN A 516 18.22 17.52 -5.59
C ASN A 516 18.11 16.99 -4.17
N LEU A 517 19.23 16.90 -3.47
CA LEU A 517 19.31 16.52 -2.07
C LEU A 517 20.11 17.59 -1.34
N PHE A 518 19.56 18.16 -0.28
CA PHE A 518 20.29 19.05 0.60
C PHE A 518 21.03 18.23 1.65
N VAL A 519 22.34 18.44 1.74
CA VAL A 519 23.20 17.69 2.65
C VAL A 519 24.19 18.61 3.35
N ASP A 520 24.72 18.15 4.46
CA ASP A 520 25.89 18.78 5.07
C ASP A 520 27.21 18.26 4.48
N LYS A 521 28.33 18.78 5.00
CA LYS A 521 29.67 18.42 4.55
C LYS A 521 30.09 16.98 4.87
N ASP A 522 29.50 16.36 5.89
CA ASP A 522 29.92 15.06 6.40
C ASP A 522 29.14 13.91 5.73
N PHE A 523 28.10 14.22 4.96
CA PHE A 523 27.25 13.27 4.26
C PHE A 523 28.01 12.22 3.44
N PHE A 524 28.92 12.65 2.57
CA PHE A 524 29.67 11.72 1.72
C PHE A 524 30.61 10.81 2.53
N THR A 525 31.14 11.31 3.65
CA THR A 525 31.97 10.52 4.57
C THR A 525 31.13 9.49 5.31
N THR A 526 29.98 9.89 5.86
CA THR A 526 29.06 9.00 6.59
C THR A 526 28.51 7.88 5.71
N LEU A 527 28.16 8.18 4.46
CA LEU A 527 27.68 7.19 3.48
C LEU A 527 28.83 6.46 2.74
N LYS A 528 30.08 6.76 3.08
CA LYS A 528 31.31 6.23 2.44
C LYS A 528 31.30 6.36 0.92
N MET A 529 30.79 7.47 0.41
CA MET A 529 30.79 7.80 -1.00
C MET A 529 32.14 8.39 -1.40
N LYS A 530 32.71 7.92 -2.51
CA LYS A 530 33.97 8.47 -3.04
C LYS A 530 33.73 9.85 -3.63
N LEU A 531 34.24 10.89 -2.98
CA LEU A 531 34.17 12.27 -3.46
C LEU A 531 35.43 12.65 -4.24
N GLU A 532 35.25 13.17 -5.46
CA GLU A 532 36.30 13.73 -6.30
C GLU A 532 36.19 15.26 -6.28
N GLY A 533 37.13 15.95 -5.64
CA GLY A 533 37.13 17.41 -5.47
C GLY A 533 37.10 17.86 -4.00
N PRO A 534 37.14 19.17 -3.73
CA PRO A 534 37.23 19.72 -2.36
C PRO A 534 35.97 19.51 -1.51
N GLY A 535 34.80 19.28 -2.12
CA GLY A 535 33.54 19.11 -1.39
C GLY A 535 33.03 20.40 -0.74
N PHE A 536 32.14 20.25 0.25
CA PHE A 536 31.58 21.39 0.96
C PHE A 536 32.56 21.93 2.01
N SER A 537 32.78 23.26 2.02
CA SER A 537 33.64 23.96 3.00
C SER A 537 33.22 23.73 4.48
N HIS A 538 34.07 23.99 5.45
CA HIS A 538 33.65 24.03 6.86
C HIS A 538 32.82 25.27 7.21
N THR A 539 33.05 26.40 6.52
CA THR A 539 32.29 27.63 6.69
C THR A 539 31.04 27.63 5.81
N VAL A 540 29.88 27.89 6.40
CA VAL A 540 28.64 28.14 5.65
C VAL A 540 28.68 29.59 5.18
N THR A 541 29.31 29.83 4.03
CA THR A 541 29.25 31.15 3.37
C THR A 541 28.03 31.22 2.46
N ARG A 542 27.60 32.42 2.08
CA ARG A 542 26.48 32.63 1.11
C ARG A 542 26.73 31.95 -0.25
N GLU A 543 27.97 31.56 -0.54
CA GLU A 543 28.44 30.89 -1.75
C GLU A 543 28.49 29.36 -1.56
N ASN A 544 27.34 28.79 -1.22
CA ASN A 544 27.18 27.35 -1.14
C ASN A 544 27.25 26.76 -2.55
N GLY A 545 28.39 26.16 -2.91
CA GLY A 545 28.52 25.34 -4.11
C GLY A 545 27.68 24.06 -4.05
N VAL A 546 27.79 23.22 -5.08
CA VAL A 546 27.09 21.93 -5.21
C VAL A 546 28.08 20.79 -5.45
N VAL A 547 27.71 19.58 -5.05
CA VAL A 547 28.37 18.35 -5.50
C VAL A 547 27.43 17.65 -6.48
N ILE A 548 27.93 17.03 -7.53
CA ILE A 548 27.07 16.40 -8.55
C ILE A 548 27.45 14.95 -8.81
N THR A 549 26.51 14.14 -9.30
CA THR A 549 26.84 12.78 -9.78
C THR A 549 27.51 12.82 -11.16
N ARG A 550 28.16 11.72 -11.55
CA ARG A 550 28.73 11.57 -12.92
C ARG A 550 27.65 11.64 -14.00
N SER A 551 26.48 11.08 -13.75
CA SER A 551 25.31 11.21 -14.62
C SER A 551 24.82 12.65 -14.75
N ALA A 552 24.86 13.46 -13.68
CA ALA A 552 24.56 14.89 -13.75
C ALA A 552 25.59 15.67 -14.56
N ALA A 553 26.89 15.38 -14.39
CA ALA A 553 27.94 15.99 -15.21
C ALA A 553 27.74 15.70 -16.71
N LYS A 554 27.38 14.45 -17.06
CA LYS A 554 27.03 14.06 -18.44
C LYS A 554 25.77 14.77 -18.94
N LEU A 555 24.73 14.86 -18.12
CA LEU A 555 23.48 15.53 -18.48
C LEU A 555 23.70 17.00 -18.88
N PHE A 556 24.57 17.70 -18.16
CA PHE A 556 24.93 19.09 -18.47
C PHE A 556 26.11 19.24 -19.45
N ASN A 557 26.56 18.15 -20.09
CA ASN A 557 27.70 18.14 -21.02
C ASN A 557 28.99 18.76 -20.43
N LEU A 558 29.22 18.55 -19.13
CA LEU A 558 30.36 19.12 -18.41
C LEU A 558 31.54 18.14 -18.37
N THR A 559 32.61 18.45 -19.11
CA THR A 559 33.93 17.83 -18.96
C THR A 559 34.69 18.49 -17.81
N ASN A 560 35.30 17.73 -16.90
CA ASN A 560 35.97 18.24 -15.69
C ASN A 560 35.12 19.28 -14.94
N PRO A 561 34.00 18.86 -14.31
CA PRO A 561 32.99 19.78 -13.80
C PRO A 561 33.41 20.56 -12.54
N VAL A 562 34.41 20.10 -11.79
CA VAL A 562 34.88 20.78 -10.57
C VAL A 562 35.40 22.18 -10.91
N GLY A 563 34.89 23.20 -10.22
CA GLY A 563 35.19 24.62 -10.46
C GLY A 563 34.31 25.30 -11.52
N LYS A 564 33.46 24.55 -12.24
CA LYS A 564 32.44 25.13 -13.15
C LYS A 564 31.17 25.52 -12.39
N PHE A 565 30.22 26.16 -13.06
CA PHE A 565 29.00 26.66 -12.44
C PHE A 565 27.74 25.99 -13.00
N LEU A 566 26.78 25.73 -12.13
CA LEU A 566 25.36 25.56 -12.46
C LEU A 566 24.59 26.81 -12.04
N TYR A 567 23.41 27.01 -12.61
CA TYR A 567 22.59 28.19 -12.39
C TYR A 567 21.20 27.80 -11.88
N ARG A 568 20.78 28.44 -10.79
CA ARG A 568 19.40 28.37 -10.25
C ARG A 568 19.07 29.73 -9.64
N GLY A 569 18.68 30.69 -10.48
CA GLY A 569 18.52 32.11 -10.13
C GLY A 569 19.83 32.84 -9.80
N ARG A 570 20.90 32.11 -9.48
CA ARG A 570 22.27 32.60 -9.25
C ARG A 570 23.30 31.55 -9.69
N PRO A 571 24.55 31.94 -9.99
CA PRO A 571 25.65 30.98 -10.21
C PRO A 571 25.96 30.19 -8.94
N ILE A 572 26.19 28.89 -9.10
CA ILE A 572 26.48 27.92 -8.05
C ILE A 572 27.65 27.06 -8.50
N GLU A 573 28.80 27.18 -7.83
CA GLU A 573 30.02 26.47 -8.21
C GLU A 573 29.94 24.97 -7.88
N ILE A 574 30.43 24.12 -8.77
CA ILE A 574 30.54 22.67 -8.55
C ILE A 574 31.82 22.39 -7.76
N LYS A 575 31.67 21.92 -6.53
CA LYS A 575 32.74 21.64 -5.58
C LYS A 575 33.19 20.18 -5.55
N GLY A 576 32.51 19.29 -6.25
CA GLY A 576 32.94 17.90 -6.34
C GLY A 576 32.02 17.05 -7.18
N VAL A 577 32.49 15.83 -7.45
CA VAL A 577 31.78 14.79 -8.18
C VAL A 577 31.77 13.51 -7.37
N VAL A 578 30.64 12.81 -7.36
CA VAL A 578 30.51 11.46 -6.78
C VAL A 578 30.05 10.44 -7.83
N PRO A 579 30.33 9.14 -7.63
CA PRO A 579 29.72 8.08 -8.41
C PRO A 579 28.19 8.15 -8.41
N ASP A 580 27.59 7.58 -9.45
CA ASP A 580 26.15 7.41 -9.50
C ASP A 580 25.69 6.42 -8.43
N PHE A 581 24.51 6.66 -7.87
CA PHE A 581 23.89 5.81 -6.87
C PHE A 581 22.41 5.62 -7.19
N VAL A 582 21.80 4.60 -6.60
CA VAL A 582 20.37 4.33 -6.73
C VAL A 582 19.61 5.12 -5.67
N SER A 583 18.72 6.01 -6.13
CA SER A 583 17.73 6.66 -5.27
C SER A 583 16.33 6.12 -5.56
N GLY A 584 15.58 5.79 -4.52
CA GLY A 584 14.22 5.24 -4.65
C GLY A 584 14.19 3.78 -5.09
N SER A 585 13.36 3.47 -6.10
CA SER A 585 13.12 2.10 -6.56
C SER A 585 14.26 1.54 -7.39
N LEU A 586 14.62 0.27 -7.18
CA LEU A 586 15.54 -0.49 -8.03
C LEU A 586 15.03 -0.69 -9.46
N HIS A 587 13.74 -0.46 -9.71
CA HIS A 587 13.17 -0.45 -11.06
C HIS A 587 13.47 0.83 -11.83
N SER A 588 13.94 1.89 -11.15
CA SER A 588 14.28 3.16 -11.79
C SER A 588 15.73 3.15 -12.26
N ALA A 589 15.98 3.73 -13.43
CA ALA A 589 17.34 4.03 -13.87
C ALA A 589 18.02 4.99 -12.86
N MET A 590 19.34 4.91 -12.74
CA MET A 590 20.11 5.85 -11.90
C MET A 590 19.86 7.28 -12.40
N GLN A 591 19.28 8.11 -11.54
CA GLN A 591 18.93 9.47 -11.88
C GLN A 591 20.09 10.43 -11.61
N PRO A 592 20.31 11.44 -12.46
CA PRO A 592 21.21 12.55 -12.15
C PRO A 592 20.85 13.24 -10.84
N VAL A 593 21.84 13.47 -9.96
CA VAL A 593 21.63 14.12 -8.66
C VAL A 593 22.58 15.30 -8.48
N VAL A 594 22.03 16.41 -7.99
CA VAL A 594 22.75 17.57 -7.45
C VAL A 594 22.59 17.55 -5.94
N PHE A 595 23.70 17.61 -5.23
CA PHE A 595 23.74 17.79 -3.79
C PHE A 595 23.93 19.28 -3.49
N SER A 596 22.94 19.87 -2.86
CA SER A 596 22.97 21.26 -2.42
C SER A 596 23.39 21.33 -0.96
N ARG A 597 24.07 22.40 -0.55
CA ARG A 597 24.37 22.61 0.88
C ARG A 597 23.24 23.37 1.57
N TYR A 598 22.93 22.95 2.79
CA TYR A 598 22.03 23.69 3.68
C TYR A 598 22.44 25.16 3.86
N ASP A 599 21.50 26.07 3.59
CA ASP A 599 21.62 27.52 3.84
C ASP A 599 20.73 28.01 4.99
N LYS A 600 19.72 27.22 5.40
CA LYS A 600 18.81 27.48 6.53
C LYS A 600 18.45 26.19 7.28
N PRO A 601 18.10 26.27 8.57
CA PRO A 601 17.61 25.12 9.33
C PRO A 601 16.34 24.57 8.66
N SER A 602 16.43 23.35 8.15
CA SER A 602 15.33 22.62 7.55
C SER A 602 15.32 21.18 8.06
N VAL A 603 14.26 20.47 7.72
CA VAL A 603 13.50 19.55 8.59
C VAL A 603 14.20 18.27 9.06
N TYR A 604 15.39 17.91 8.61
CA TYR A 604 15.52 16.51 8.24
C TYR A 604 16.69 15.72 8.84
N SER A 605 16.37 14.45 9.10
CA SER A 605 17.20 13.25 8.97
C SER A 605 18.65 13.36 9.43
N ILE A 606 18.88 12.97 10.68
CA ILE A 606 20.23 12.70 11.18
C ILE A 606 20.57 11.26 10.84
N VAL A 607 21.64 11.04 10.09
CA VAL A 607 22.18 9.69 9.89
C VAL A 607 23.34 9.50 10.84
N THR A 608 23.26 8.44 11.65
CA THR A 608 24.22 8.08 12.68
C THR A 608 24.63 6.63 12.48
N VAL A 609 25.89 6.37 12.16
CA VAL A 609 26.80 5.52 12.96
C VAL A 609 28.18 6.04 12.69
#